data_AF-A0A3T0L3W6-F1
#
_entry.id   AF-A0A3T0L3W6-F1
#
_cell.length_a   1.000
_cell.length_b   1.000
_cell.length_c   1.000
_cell.angle_alpha   90.00
_cell.angle_beta   90.00
_cell.angle_gamma   90.00
#
_symmetry.space_group_name_H-M   'P 1'
#
loop_
_entity.id
_entity.type
_entity.pdbx_description
1 polymer ?
#
loop_
_entity_poly.entity_id
_entity_poly.type
_entity_poly.pdbx_seq_one_letter_code
_entity_poly.pdbx_strand_id
1 'polypeptide(L)'
;MKNGELTNEFIKNLKLAGGEILDEIPEGWYVTEAKFGIAENGAVWVENYEKDLFLSEKVAVKMPKKVVPTMHEAVEMIENPGVFISGPSKTADVESFLVFGAHGPMKFGICFI
;
A
#
# COMPACT_ATOMS: atom_id res chain seq x y z
N MET A 1 -19.42 -3.88 9.39
CA MET A 1 -19.46 -3.02 8.19
C MET A 1 -19.61 -3.90 6.95
N LYS A 2 -20.23 -3.42 5.88
CA LYS A 2 -20.31 -4.19 4.61
C LYS A 2 -18.97 -4.11 3.87
N ASN A 3 -18.56 -5.16 3.16
CA ASN A 3 -17.26 -5.22 2.46
C ASN A 3 -17.01 -4.02 1.49
N GLY A 4 -18.08 -3.50 0.87
CA GLY A 4 -17.98 -2.31 0.00
C GLY A 4 -17.66 -1.00 0.75
N GLU A 5 -18.08 -0.87 2.00
CA GLU A 5 -17.78 0.29 2.85
C GLU A 5 -16.31 0.30 3.26
N LEU A 6 -15.79 -0.87 3.65
CA LEU A 6 -14.37 -1.06 3.96
C LEU A 6 -13.47 -0.77 2.77
N THR A 7 -13.86 -1.22 1.58
CA THR A 7 -13.09 -0.94 0.35
C THR A 7 -13.05 0.55 0.04
N ASN A 8 -14.16 1.28 0.21
CA ASN A 8 -14.20 2.72 0.00
C ASN A 8 -13.34 3.48 1.02
N GLU A 9 -13.37 3.05 2.28
CA GLU A 9 -12.55 3.63 3.35
C GLU A 9 -11.05 3.37 3.11
N PHE A 10 -10.67 2.15 2.74
CA PHE A 10 -9.32 1.82 2.30
C PHE A 10 -8.86 2.72 1.15
N ILE A 11 -9.65 2.86 0.08
CA ILE A 11 -9.29 3.70 -1.08
C ILE A 11 -9.11 5.16 -0.66
N LYS A 12 -9.99 5.67 0.20
CA LYS A 12 -9.89 7.03 0.73
C LYS A 12 -8.57 7.22 1.49
N ASN A 13 -8.25 6.31 2.41
CA ASN A 13 -7.07 6.44 3.27
C ASN A 13 -5.76 6.20 2.50
N LEU A 14 -5.75 5.27 1.53
CA LEU A 14 -4.66 5.10 0.58
C LEU A 14 -4.36 6.40 -0.17
N LYS A 15 -5.40 7.07 -0.70
CA LYS A 15 -5.25 8.35 -1.40
C LYS A 15 -4.73 9.46 -0.49
N LEU A 16 -5.19 9.52 0.76
CA LEU A 16 -4.65 10.46 1.75
C LEU A 16 -3.16 10.22 2.02
N ALA A 17 -2.74 8.95 2.07
CA ALA A 17 -1.35 8.57 2.19
C ALA A 17 -0.52 8.85 0.91
N GLY A 18 -1.17 9.19 -0.21
CA GLY A 18 -0.52 9.53 -1.49
C GLY A 18 -0.41 8.36 -2.46
N GLY A 19 -1.05 7.23 -2.15
CA GLY A 19 -1.20 6.14 -3.10
C GLY A 19 -2.32 6.38 -4.12
N GLU A 20 -2.31 5.60 -5.19
CA GLU A 20 -3.31 5.67 -6.26
C GLU A 20 -3.95 4.31 -6.55
N ILE A 21 -5.15 4.32 -7.14
CA ILE A 21 -5.77 3.10 -7.68
C ILE A 21 -5.44 3.04 -9.17
N LEU A 22 -4.94 1.89 -9.59
CA LEU A 22 -4.53 1.61 -10.97
C LEU A 22 -5.57 0.70 -11.63
N ASP A 23 -6.15 1.16 -12.73
CA ASP A 23 -7.00 0.32 -13.60
C ASP A 23 -6.16 -0.72 -14.36
N GLU A 24 -4.93 -0.35 -14.72
CA GLU A 24 -3.91 -1.22 -15.32
C GLU A 24 -2.53 -0.83 -14.75
N ILE A 25 -1.63 -1.82 -14.61
CA ILE A 25 -0.27 -1.58 -14.13
C ILE A 25 0.58 -1.04 -15.29
N PRO A 26 1.15 0.18 -15.18
CA PRO A 26 1.98 0.72 -16.26
C PRO A 26 3.31 -0.04 -16.40
N GLU A 27 3.88 0.01 -17.60
CA GLU A 27 5.21 -0.55 -17.87
C GLU A 27 6.30 0.10 -17.00
N GLY A 28 7.28 -0.70 -16.56
CA GLY A 28 8.42 -0.23 -15.78
C GLY A 28 8.13 0.02 -14.29
N TRP A 29 6.99 -0.45 -13.78
CA TRP A 29 6.71 -0.48 -12.34
C TRP A 29 7.19 -1.82 -11.75
N TYR A 30 7.76 -1.78 -10.55
CA TYR A 30 7.96 -3.01 -9.78
C TYR A 30 6.61 -3.52 -9.30
N VAL A 31 6.36 -4.81 -9.43
CA VAL A 31 5.06 -5.42 -9.14
C VAL A 31 5.20 -6.46 -8.04
N THR A 32 4.35 -6.35 -7.02
CA THR A 32 4.20 -7.38 -5.97
C THR A 32 2.71 -7.66 -5.71
N GLU A 33 2.42 -8.59 -4.81
CA GLU A 33 1.08 -9.04 -4.45
C GLU A 33 0.82 -8.87 -2.96
N ALA A 34 -0.31 -8.25 -2.62
CA ALA A 34 -0.80 -8.16 -1.26
C ALA A 34 -1.90 -9.20 -1.00
N LYS A 35 -1.96 -9.69 0.24
CA LYS A 35 -3.01 -10.61 0.69
C LYS A 35 -4.32 -9.90 1.02
N PHE A 36 -4.23 -8.70 1.57
CA PHE A 36 -5.37 -7.87 1.96
C PHE A 36 -4.93 -6.42 2.22
N GLY A 37 -5.91 -5.52 2.23
CA GLY A 37 -5.75 -4.12 2.65
C GLY A 37 -6.35 -3.84 4.03
N ILE A 38 -5.95 -2.75 4.66
CA ILE A 38 -6.46 -2.28 5.96
C ILE A 38 -7.20 -0.95 5.76
N ALA A 39 -8.49 -0.92 6.06
CA ALA A 39 -9.34 0.25 5.89
C ALA A 39 -8.84 1.45 6.72
N GLU A 40 -8.49 1.22 7.98
CA GLU A 40 -8.05 2.22 8.96
C GLU A 40 -6.99 3.20 8.41
N ASN A 41 -6.00 2.70 7.67
CA ASN A 41 -4.83 3.47 7.25
C ASN A 41 -4.48 3.35 5.76
N GLY A 42 -5.23 2.57 4.98
CA GLY A 42 -4.95 2.36 3.56
C GLY A 42 -3.72 1.48 3.29
N ALA A 43 -3.20 0.78 4.31
CA ALA A 43 -2.05 -0.09 4.17
C ALA A 43 -2.42 -1.43 3.53
N VAL A 44 -1.42 -2.13 3.00
CA VAL A 44 -1.54 -3.47 2.45
C VAL A 44 -0.53 -4.42 3.08
N TRP A 45 -0.90 -5.69 3.20
CA TRP A 45 -0.03 -6.74 3.73
C TRP A 45 0.61 -7.55 2.60
N VAL A 46 1.95 -7.57 2.54
CA VAL A 46 2.74 -8.28 1.52
C VAL A 46 3.67 -9.28 2.22
N GLU A 47 3.53 -10.57 1.88
CA GLU A 47 4.36 -11.64 2.46
C GLU A 47 5.60 -11.92 1.62
N ASN A 48 5.47 -11.94 0.29
CA ASN A 48 6.54 -12.23 -0.64
C ASN A 48 7.11 -10.93 -1.21
N TYR A 49 8.02 -10.31 -0.47
CA TYR A 49 8.69 -9.08 -0.89
C TYR A 49 10.17 -9.32 -1.17
N GLU A 50 10.69 -8.62 -2.18
CA GLU A 50 12.12 -8.54 -2.46
C GLU A 50 12.65 -7.14 -2.15
N LYS A 51 13.98 -6.98 -2.15
CA LYS A 51 14.62 -5.68 -1.89
C LYS A 51 14.14 -4.58 -2.85
N ASP A 52 13.81 -4.97 -4.08
CA ASP A 52 13.32 -4.06 -5.11
C ASP A 52 12.02 -3.35 -4.73
N LEU A 53 11.22 -3.92 -3.81
CA LEU A 53 10.04 -3.26 -3.26
C LEU A 53 10.38 -1.92 -2.60
N PHE A 54 11.54 -1.83 -1.95
CA PHE A 54 11.98 -0.65 -1.20
C PHE A 54 12.91 0.26 -1.99
N LEU A 55 13.52 -0.26 -3.06
CA LEU A 55 14.47 0.48 -3.91
C LEU A 55 13.83 1.05 -5.18
N SER A 56 12.68 0.51 -5.61
CA SER A 56 12.00 0.96 -6.81
C SER A 56 11.30 2.30 -6.58
N GLU A 57 11.46 3.24 -7.53
CA GLU A 57 10.75 4.53 -7.48
C GLU A 57 9.24 4.39 -7.72
N LYS A 58 8.82 3.31 -8.39
CA LYS A 58 7.42 3.05 -8.77
C LYS A 58 7.05 1.62 -8.42
N VAL A 59 6.08 1.47 -7.53
CA VAL A 59 5.62 0.16 -7.03
C VAL A 59 4.13 0.03 -7.27
N ALA A 60 3.73 -1.06 -7.91
CA ALA A 60 2.35 -1.48 -8.06
C ALA A 60 2.12 -2.75 -7.23
N VAL A 61 1.03 -2.76 -6.47
CA VAL A 61 0.63 -3.92 -5.68
C VAL A 61 -0.68 -4.45 -6.23
N LYS A 62 -0.67 -5.70 -6.68
CA LYS A 62 -1.90 -6.44 -7.00
C LYS A 62 -2.55 -6.86 -5.69
N MET A 63 -3.83 -6.58 -5.52
CA MET A 63 -4.53 -6.89 -4.28
C MET A 63 -5.94 -7.40 -4.56
N PRO A 64 -6.38 -8.51 -3.93
CA PRO A 64 -7.79 -8.90 -4.00
C PRO A 64 -8.67 -7.85 -3.33
N LYS A 65 -9.97 -7.85 -3.61
CA LYS A 65 -10.97 -7.03 -2.88
C LYS A 65 -11.26 -7.56 -1.46
N LYS A 66 -10.19 -7.83 -0.71
CA LYS A 66 -10.18 -8.29 0.68
C LYS A 66 -9.61 -7.16 1.54
N VAL A 67 -10.48 -6.51 2.31
CA VAL A 67 -10.10 -5.41 3.20
C VAL A 67 -10.56 -5.72 4.62
N VAL A 68 -9.66 -5.55 5.58
CA VAL A 68 -9.97 -5.65 7.01
C VAL A 68 -10.14 -4.25 7.59
N PRO A 69 -11.02 -4.07 8.59
CA PRO A 69 -11.25 -2.76 9.21
C PRO A 69 -10.02 -2.16 9.90
N THR A 70 -9.33 -2.91 10.76
CA THR A 70 -8.29 -2.37 11.66
C THR A 70 -6.95 -3.09 11.54
N MET A 71 -5.88 -2.44 11.99
CA MET A 71 -4.57 -3.07 12.14
C MET A 71 -4.57 -4.21 13.17
N HIS A 72 -5.42 -4.12 14.20
CA HIS A 72 -5.54 -5.16 15.21
C HIS A 72 -6.04 -6.48 14.58
N GLU A 73 -7.12 -6.39 13.80
CA GLU A 73 -7.66 -7.54 13.05
C GLU A 73 -6.70 -8.03 11.97
N ALA A 74 -5.92 -7.12 11.35
CA ALA A 74 -4.86 -7.52 10.42
C ALA A 74 -3.81 -8.40 11.10
N VAL A 75 -3.33 -8.00 12.28
CA VAL A 75 -2.28 -8.73 13.02
C VAL A 75 -2.76 -10.10 13.47
N GLU A 76 -4.03 -10.24 13.85
CA GLU A 76 -4.62 -11.54 14.19
C GLU A 76 -4.68 -12.52 13.00
N MET A 77 -4.66 -12.01 11.77
CA MET A 77 -4.72 -12.82 10.55
C MET A 77 -3.34 -13.18 9.97
N ILE A 78 -2.26 -12.64 10.52
CA ILE A 78 -0.91 -12.85 9.99
C ILE A 78 -0.33 -14.16 10.52
N GLU A 79 -0.08 -15.08 9.60
CA GLU A 79 0.54 -16.38 9.91
C GLU A 79 2.00 -16.47 9.41
N ASN A 80 2.36 -15.65 8.42
CA ASN A 80 3.69 -15.64 7.79
C ASN A 80 4.41 -14.30 8.01
N PRO A 81 5.75 -14.25 7.94
CA PRO A 81 6.48 -13.00 7.88
C PRO A 81 6.06 -12.17 6.66
N GLY A 82 6.07 -10.84 6.81
CA GLY A 82 5.69 -9.92 5.75
C GLY A 82 5.87 -8.47 6.18
N VAL A 83 5.41 -7.55 5.34
CA VAL A 83 5.52 -6.11 5.56
C VAL A 83 4.18 -5.42 5.29
N PHE A 84 3.92 -4.39 6.09
CA PHE A 84 2.85 -3.43 5.82
C PHE A 84 3.39 -2.30 4.96
N ILE A 85 2.63 -1.91 3.93
CA ILE A 85 2.96 -0.79 3.05
C ILE A 85 1.76 0.16 2.99
N SER A 86 1.95 1.41 3.42
CA SER A 86 0.85 2.38 3.57
C SER A 86 0.88 3.53 2.55
N GLY A 87 1.59 3.39 1.43
CA GLY A 87 1.73 4.46 0.42
C GLY A 87 3.18 4.76 0.06
N PRO A 88 3.43 5.81 -0.74
CA PRO A 88 4.78 6.25 -1.08
C PRO A 88 5.52 6.76 0.17
N SER A 89 6.85 6.73 0.15
CA SER A 89 7.67 7.20 1.27
C SER A 89 7.51 8.71 1.46
N LYS A 90 6.68 9.10 2.43
CA LYS A 90 6.54 10.48 2.90
C LYS A 90 7.40 10.68 4.15
N THR A 91 8.66 11.04 3.96
CA THR A 91 9.46 11.64 5.04
C THR A 91 9.14 13.13 5.07
N ALA A 92 8.44 13.59 6.12
CA ALA A 92 8.33 15.00 6.43
C ALA A 92 9.44 15.34 7.42
N ASP A 93 10.44 16.13 7.02
CA ASP A 93 11.53 16.53 7.92
C ASP A 93 11.75 18.07 7.88
N VAL A 94 11.38 18.71 9.00
CA VAL A 94 11.90 19.92 9.69
C VAL A 94 12.24 21.22 8.94
N GLU A 95 12.37 21.30 7.60
CA GLU A 95 12.78 22.56 6.92
C GLU A 95 12.02 22.91 5.63
N SER A 96 10.75 22.55 5.49
CA SER A 96 9.86 23.04 4.42
C SER A 96 10.36 22.86 2.98
N PHE A 97 11.15 21.82 2.69
CA PHE A 97 11.38 21.34 1.33
C PHE A 97 10.94 19.88 1.20
N LEU A 98 10.01 19.63 0.28
CA LEU A 98 9.57 18.28 -0.06
C LEU A 98 10.67 17.61 -0.90
N VAL A 99 11.32 16.59 -0.33
CA VAL A 99 12.16 15.66 -1.10
C VAL A 99 11.42 14.32 -1.17
N PHE A 100 10.93 13.97 -2.36
CA PHE A 100 10.35 12.65 -2.61
C PHE A 100 11.50 11.62 -2.76
N GLY A 101 11.38 10.45 -2.12
CA GLY A 101 12.18 9.27 -2.46
C GLY A 101 13.43 8.96 -1.62
N ALA A 102 13.52 9.38 -0.35
CA ALA A 102 14.72 9.08 0.45
C ALA A 102 14.78 7.63 1.01
N HIS A 103 13.66 6.89 1.14
CA HIS A 103 13.64 5.50 1.69
C HIS A 103 12.42 4.64 1.25
N GLY A 104 11.83 4.91 0.08
CA GLY A 104 10.76 4.10 -0.50
C GLY A 104 10.18 4.72 -1.78
N PRO A 105 9.17 4.09 -2.43
CA PRO A 105 8.73 4.49 -3.75
C PRO A 105 8.19 5.93 -3.80
N MET A 106 8.48 6.63 -4.89
CA MET A 106 7.88 7.92 -5.23
C MET A 106 6.43 7.77 -5.68
N LYS A 107 6.10 6.65 -6.33
CA LYS A 107 4.74 6.27 -6.73
C LYS A 107 4.35 4.91 -6.18
N PHE A 108 3.18 4.84 -5.57
CA PHE A 108 2.63 3.62 -5.02
C PHE A 108 1.19 3.44 -5.49
N GLY A 109 0.92 2.36 -6.21
CA GLY A 109 -0.38 2.10 -6.81
C GLY A 109 -0.95 0.75 -6.41
N ILE A 110 -2.26 0.67 -6.22
CA ILE A 110 -2.99 -0.57 -5.99
C ILE A 110 -3.81 -0.92 -7.22
N CYS A 111 -3.59 -2.13 -7.76
CA CYS A 111 -4.42 -2.70 -8.81
C CYS A 111 -5.27 -3.83 -8.20
N PHE A 112 -6.59 -3.68 -8.24
CA PHE A 112 -7.48 -4.71 -7.71
C PHE A 112 -7.59 -5.88 -8.68
N ILE A 113 -7.45 -7.11 -8.16
CA ILE A 113 -7.61 -8.38 -8.91
C ILE A 113 -8.79 -9.21 -8.43
#